data_AF-A0A970CX04-F1
#
_entry.id   AF-A0A970CX04-F1
#
_cell.length_a   1.000
_cell.length_b   1.000
_cell.length_c   1.000
_cell.angle_alpha   90.00
_cell.angle_beta   90.00
_cell.angle_gamma   90.00
#
_symmetry.space_group_name_H-M   'P 1'
#
loop_
_entity.id
_entity.type
_entity.pdbx_description
1 polymer ?
#
loop_
_entity_poly.entity_id
_entity_poly.type
_entity_poly.pdbx_seq_one_letter_code
_entity_poly.pdbx_strand_id
1 'polypeptide(L)'
;MKIWKKPFKKKRQNTNNSNNMKVSKSLYENLKIFKEEYFKDCTDIVYREFEMGIRGEYKGVIICVDGLTDSKVINEFILNNLMTISRMAEPNPEEVKKSLDELVMKQNVAISEMQEVESFDEAVLSILIGETALIL
;
A
#
# COMPACT_ATOMS: atom_id res chain seq x y z
N MET A 1 0.17 -0.50 -39.92
CA MET A 1 -0.06 -1.26 -38.68
C MET A 1 -1.18 -0.56 -37.92
N LYS A 2 -2.32 -1.20 -37.68
CA LYS A 2 -3.48 -0.56 -37.02
C LYS A 2 -3.69 -1.20 -35.66
N ILE A 3 -3.51 -0.40 -34.60
CA ILE A 3 -3.79 -0.78 -33.21
C ILE A 3 -5.17 -0.21 -32.87
N TRP A 4 -6.04 -1.05 -32.30
CA TRP A 4 -7.40 -0.67 -31.90
C TRP A 4 -7.53 -0.78 -30.38
N LYS A 5 -8.16 0.22 -29.75
CA LYS A 5 -8.54 0.24 -28.33
C LYS A 5 -10.04 0.45 -28.21
N LYS A 6 -10.72 -0.37 -27.40
CA LYS A 6 -12.08 -0.08 -26.93
C LYS A 6 -12.03 0.96 -25.79
N PRO A 7 -12.95 1.93 -25.75
CA PRO A 7 -13.09 2.77 -24.57
C PRO A 7 -13.59 1.92 -23.40
N PHE A 8 -12.81 1.90 -22.31
CA PHE A 8 -13.20 1.23 -21.07
C PHE A 8 -14.35 2.03 -20.45
N LYS A 9 -15.60 1.57 -20.60
CA LYS A 9 -16.74 2.13 -19.87
C LYS A 9 -16.66 1.60 -18.44
N LYS A 10 -16.31 2.46 -17.48
CA LYS A 10 -16.36 2.15 -16.04
C LYS A 10 -17.81 1.87 -15.66
N LYS A 11 -18.20 0.60 -15.67
CA LYS A 11 -19.44 0.13 -15.06
C LYS A 11 -19.11 -0.10 -13.60
N ARG A 12 -19.67 0.70 -12.68
CA ARG A 12 -19.68 0.35 -11.25
C ARG A 12 -20.36 -1.01 -11.14
N GLN A 13 -19.57 -2.05 -10.90
CA GLN A 13 -20.11 -3.35 -10.55
C GLN A 13 -20.51 -3.26 -9.08
N ASN A 14 -21.81 -3.38 -8.81
CA ASN A 14 -22.27 -3.79 -7.48
C ASN A 14 -21.95 -5.29 -7.38
N THR A 15 -20.78 -5.64 -6.87
CA THR A 15 -20.45 -7.00 -6.46
C THR A 15 -21.13 -7.28 -5.12
N ASN A 16 -22.44 -7.52 -5.14
CA ASN A 16 -23.19 -8.03 -3.98
C ASN A 16 -22.96 -9.55 -3.75
N ASN A 17 -21.75 -10.07 -3.97
CA ASN A 17 -21.45 -11.47 -3.63
C ASN A 17 -19.96 -11.88 -3.54
N SER A 18 -19.01 -10.96 -3.27
CA SER A 18 -17.69 -11.41 -2.80
C SER A 18 -17.71 -11.47 -1.27
N ASN A 19 -17.20 -12.56 -0.71
CA ASN A 19 -16.79 -12.59 0.69
C ASN A 19 -15.70 -11.53 0.83
N ASN A 20 -16.09 -10.30 1.17
CA ASN A 20 -15.17 -9.18 1.18
C ASN A 20 -14.21 -9.38 2.36
N MET A 21 -13.06 -10.00 2.08
CA MET A 21 -12.13 -10.41 3.10
C MET A 21 -11.57 -9.16 3.75
N LYS A 22 -11.80 -9.02 5.06
CA LYS A 22 -11.29 -7.89 5.82
C LYS A 22 -9.80 -8.03 6.05
N VAL A 23 -9.10 -6.90 6.02
CA VAL A 23 -7.68 -6.85 6.40
C VAL A 23 -7.49 -7.26 7.86
N SER A 24 -6.41 -8.00 8.14
CA SER A 24 -6.00 -8.39 9.49
C SER A 24 -5.14 -7.30 10.12
N LYS A 25 -4.97 -7.37 11.44
CA LYS A 25 -3.98 -6.57 12.19
C LYS A 25 -2.55 -7.08 12.05
N SER A 26 -2.36 -8.27 11.46
CA SER A 26 -1.05 -8.88 11.25
C SER A 26 -0.54 -8.57 9.85
N LEU A 27 0.57 -7.81 9.77
CA LEU A 27 1.28 -7.56 8.51
C LEU A 27 1.61 -8.88 7.79
N TYR A 28 2.06 -9.90 8.54
CA TYR A 28 2.41 -11.20 7.98
C TYR A 28 1.21 -11.91 7.34
N GLU A 29 0.05 -11.91 8.02
CA GLU A 29 -1.17 -12.52 7.46
C GLU A 29 -1.63 -11.78 6.21
N ASN A 30 -1.60 -10.44 6.24
CA ASN A 30 -1.98 -9.63 5.09
C ASN A 30 -1.09 -9.90 3.88
N LEU A 31 0.23 -9.92 4.08
CA LEU A 31 1.18 -10.23 3.01
C LEU A 31 1.00 -11.63 2.45
N LYS A 32 0.73 -12.61 3.32
CA LYS A 32 0.46 -13.98 2.89
C LYS A 32 -0.75 -14.02 1.96
N ILE A 33 -1.84 -13.35 2.31
CA ILE A 33 -3.06 -13.28 1.50
C ILE A 33 -2.77 -12.62 0.14
N PHE A 34 -2.05 -11.50 0.11
CA PHE A 34 -1.65 -10.87 -1.15
C PHE A 34 -0.82 -11.80 -2.03
N LYS A 35 0.20 -12.47 -1.46
CA LYS A 35 1.12 -13.33 -2.21
C LYS A 35 0.51 -14.66 -2.66
N GLU A 36 -0.38 -15.25 -1.87
CA GLU A 36 -0.90 -16.60 -2.10
C GLU A 36 -2.28 -16.63 -2.76
N GLU A 37 -3.14 -15.64 -2.49
CA GLU A 37 -4.54 -15.63 -2.96
C GLU A 37 -4.77 -14.67 -4.13
N TYR A 38 -4.21 -13.45 -4.08
CA TYR A 38 -4.52 -12.41 -5.06
C TYR A 38 -3.48 -12.24 -6.18
N PHE A 39 -2.19 -12.25 -5.83
CA PHE A 39 -1.08 -11.98 -6.75
C PHE A 39 -0.14 -13.16 -6.89
N LYS A 40 -0.67 -14.37 -6.70
CA LYS A 40 0.09 -15.61 -6.88
C LYS A 40 0.64 -15.68 -8.29
N ASP A 41 1.94 -15.94 -8.40
CA ASP A 41 2.68 -16.04 -9.66
C ASP A 41 2.66 -14.76 -10.53
N CYS A 42 2.24 -13.61 -9.97
CA CYS A 42 2.32 -12.32 -10.64
C CYS A 42 3.71 -11.70 -10.46
N THR A 43 4.49 -11.64 -11.55
CA THR A 43 5.84 -11.07 -11.55
C THR A 43 5.86 -9.55 -11.67
N ASP A 44 4.76 -8.96 -12.15
CA ASP A 44 4.60 -7.51 -12.25
C ASP A 44 4.31 -6.85 -10.90
N ILE A 45 4.02 -7.61 -9.83
CA ILE A 45 3.75 -7.03 -8.51
C ILE A 45 5.04 -6.95 -7.70
N VAL A 46 5.36 -5.72 -7.28
CA VAL A 46 6.55 -5.43 -6.48
C VAL A 46 6.15 -5.26 -5.03
N TYR A 47 6.84 -6.01 -4.16
CA TYR A 47 6.75 -5.89 -2.71
C TYR A 47 8.04 -5.25 -2.20
N ARG A 48 7.94 -4.05 -1.62
CA ARG A 48 9.07 -3.34 -0.99
C ARG A 48 8.89 -3.35 0.51
N GLU A 49 9.60 -4.25 1.17
CA GLU A 49 9.62 -4.36 2.62
C GLU A 49 10.59 -3.33 3.21
N PHE A 50 10.22 -2.72 4.33
CA PHE A 50 11.04 -1.73 5.03
C PHE A 50 10.82 -1.82 6.54
N GLU A 51 11.79 -1.31 7.29
CA GLU A 51 11.77 -1.26 8.75
C GLU A 51 11.77 0.19 9.23
N MET A 52 11.12 0.41 10.37
CA MET A 52 10.89 1.70 11.00
C MET A 52 11.13 1.60 12.50
N GLY A 53 11.40 2.73 13.14
CA GLY A 53 11.73 2.84 14.56
C GLY A 53 13.23 2.93 14.77
N ILE A 54 13.65 3.35 15.97
CA ILE A 54 15.06 3.60 16.30
C ILE A 54 15.89 2.32 16.16
N ARG A 55 15.28 1.15 16.40
CA ARG A 55 15.92 -0.17 16.32
C ARG A 55 15.35 -1.04 15.20
N GLY A 56 14.52 -0.50 14.31
CA GLY A 56 13.85 -1.27 13.25
C GLY A 56 12.76 -2.20 13.77
N GLU A 57 12.14 -1.86 14.89
CA GLU A 57 11.14 -2.70 15.56
C GLU A 57 9.77 -2.76 14.85
N TYR A 58 9.50 -1.83 13.93
CA TYR A 58 8.28 -1.82 13.11
C TYR A 58 8.61 -2.22 11.68
N LYS A 59 7.74 -3.02 11.07
CA LYS A 59 7.88 -3.46 9.68
C LYS A 59 6.73 -2.92 8.88
N GLY A 60 6.99 -2.59 7.62
CA GLY A 60 5.96 -2.21 6.67
C GLY A 60 6.28 -2.73 5.29
N VAL A 61 5.27 -2.76 4.42
CA VAL A 61 5.43 -3.17 3.03
C VAL A 61 4.66 -2.25 2.11
N ILE A 62 5.30 -1.87 1.02
CA ILE A 62 4.66 -1.21 -0.12
C ILE A 62 4.40 -2.25 -1.22
N ILE A 63 3.19 -2.25 -1.77
CA ILE A 63 2.77 -3.13 -2.88
C ILE A 63 2.31 -2.27 -4.05
N CYS A 64 2.86 -2.51 -5.23
CA CYS A 64 2.52 -1.78 -6.46
C CYS A 64 2.81 -2.62 -7.70
N VAL A 65 2.30 -2.20 -8.86
CA VAL A 65 2.60 -2.83 -10.16
C VAL A 65 3.83 -2.17 -10.78
N ASP A 66 4.81 -2.97 -11.19
CA ASP A 66 6.00 -2.51 -11.90
C ASP A 66 5.60 -1.83 -13.21
N GLY A 67 6.22 -0.67 -13.49
CA GLY A 67 5.91 0.13 -14.66
C GLY A 67 4.60 0.92 -14.64
N LEU A 68 3.69 0.72 -13.66
CA LEU A 68 2.54 1.62 -13.45
C LEU A 68 2.80 2.69 -12.40
N THR A 69 3.75 2.44 -11.49
CA THR A 69 4.10 3.39 -10.44
C THR A 69 5.54 3.88 -10.60
N ASP A 70 5.75 5.18 -10.39
CA ASP A 70 7.09 5.76 -10.40
C ASP A 70 7.87 5.33 -9.14
N SER A 71 8.76 4.36 -9.33
CA SER A 71 9.63 3.83 -8.26
C SER A 71 10.48 4.90 -7.56
N LYS A 72 10.80 6.02 -8.22
CA LYS A 72 11.51 7.14 -7.56
C LYS A 72 10.61 7.83 -6.55
N VAL A 73 9.33 8.02 -6.88
CA VAL A 73 8.35 8.63 -5.97
C VAL A 73 8.19 7.77 -4.72
N ILE A 74 8.07 6.45 -4.89
CA ILE A 74 7.98 5.50 -3.77
C ILE A 74 9.24 5.57 -2.89
N ASN A 75 10.42 5.45 -3.49
CA ASN A 75 11.67 5.38 -2.72
C ASN A 75 12.01 6.73 -2.06
N GLU A 76 11.99 7.83 -2.82
CA GLU A 76 12.47 9.12 -2.34
C GLU A 76 11.48 9.85 -1.43
N PHE A 77 10.17 9.71 -1.68
CA PHE A 77 9.16 10.49 -0.96
C PHE A 77 8.38 9.66 0.07
N ILE A 78 8.13 8.37 -0.17
CA ILE A 78 7.39 7.57 0.81
C ILE A 78 8.37 6.94 1.80
N LEU A 79 9.30 6.11 1.32
CA LEU A 79 10.18 5.34 2.18
C LEU A 79 11.16 6.22 2.99
N ASN A 80 11.82 7.20 2.36
CA ASN A 80 12.75 8.07 3.09
C ASN A 80 12.05 8.91 4.16
N ASN A 81 10.85 9.42 3.89
CA ASN A 81 10.09 10.17 4.88
C ASN A 81 9.67 9.27 6.04
N LEU A 82 9.04 8.12 5.77
CA LEU A 82 8.63 7.17 6.81
C LEU A 82 9.82 6.71 7.66
N MET A 83 10.94 6.35 7.04
CA MET A 83 12.16 5.95 7.75
C MET A 83 12.74 7.09 8.59
N THR A 84 12.80 8.32 8.06
CA THR A 84 13.35 9.48 8.78
C THR A 84 12.49 9.87 9.97
N ILE A 85 11.18 9.92 9.76
CA ILE A 85 10.19 10.23 10.77
C ILE A 85 10.20 9.19 11.89
N SER A 86 10.29 7.90 11.55
CA SER A 86 10.33 6.82 12.54
C SER A 86 11.56 6.87 13.45
N ARG A 87 12.64 7.51 13.02
CA ARG A 87 13.83 7.75 13.85
C ARG A 87 13.67 8.94 14.80
N MET A 88 12.67 9.80 14.57
CA MET A 88 12.41 11.00 15.38
C MET A 88 11.30 10.78 16.43
N ALA A 89 10.43 9.79 16.25
CA ALA A 89 9.43 9.41 17.25
C ALA A 89 10.07 8.59 18.37
N GLU A 90 9.79 8.93 19.63
CA GLU A 90 10.19 8.14 20.79
C GLU A 90 9.56 6.73 20.73
N PRO A 91 10.20 5.70 21.34
CA PRO A 91 9.88 4.28 21.13
C PRO A 91 8.59 3.82 21.84
N ASN A 92 7.58 4.69 21.94
CA ASN A 92 6.26 4.32 22.41
C ASN A 92 5.41 3.88 21.19
N PRO A 93 4.90 2.63 21.16
CA PRO A 93 4.07 2.12 20.07
C PRO A 93 2.82 2.94 19.77
N GLU A 94 2.22 3.55 20.80
CA GLU A 94 1.04 4.41 20.61
C GLU A 94 1.43 5.75 19.99
N GLU A 95 2.60 6.29 20.33
CA GLU A 95 3.09 7.54 19.76
C GLU A 95 3.66 7.35 18.35
N VAL A 96 4.30 6.21 18.06
CA VAL A 96 4.72 5.85 16.70
C VAL A 96 3.51 5.65 15.82
N LYS A 97 2.48 4.92 16.27
CA LYS A 97 1.24 4.75 15.50
C LYS A 97 0.51 6.07 15.30
N LYS A 98 0.34 6.86 16.36
CA LYS A 98 -0.29 8.18 16.26
C LYS A 98 0.52 9.14 15.41
N SER A 99 1.84 9.09 15.49
CA SER A 99 2.74 9.88 14.64
C SER A 99 2.64 9.41 13.20
N LEU A 100 2.64 8.11 12.91
CA LEU A 100 2.48 7.57 11.56
C LEU A 100 1.10 7.93 10.99
N ASP A 101 0.01 7.78 11.74
CA ASP A 101 -1.34 8.17 11.32
C ASP A 101 -1.42 9.69 11.09
N GLU A 102 -0.86 10.49 12.00
CA GLU A 102 -0.80 11.95 11.85
C GLU A 102 0.15 12.40 10.74
N LEU A 103 1.22 11.66 10.43
CA LEU A 103 2.22 11.97 9.40
C LEU A 103 1.76 11.51 8.02
N VAL A 104 1.04 10.39 7.96
CA VAL A 104 0.28 9.99 6.77
C VAL A 104 -0.74 11.07 6.43
N MET A 105 -1.42 11.64 7.45
CA MET A 105 -2.46 12.65 7.23
C MET A 105 -1.93 14.09 7.04
N LYS A 106 -0.75 14.47 7.57
CA LYS A 106 -0.34 15.89 7.66
C LYS A 106 0.90 16.31 6.87
N GLN A 107 1.72 15.42 6.31
CA GLN A 107 2.97 15.86 5.64
C GLN A 107 3.15 15.34 4.22
N ASN A 108 3.22 16.30 3.29
CA ASN A 108 3.43 16.23 1.84
C ASN A 108 2.22 15.85 0.96
N VAL A 109 2.10 16.58 -0.15
CA VAL A 109 1.09 16.45 -1.23
C VAL A 109 1.03 15.03 -1.81
N ALA A 110 2.09 14.25 -1.66
CA ALA A 110 2.14 12.84 -2.09
C ALA A 110 1.39 11.86 -1.16
N ILE A 111 1.06 12.28 0.06
CA ILE A 111 0.43 11.43 1.10
C ILE A 111 -1.01 11.88 1.41
N SER A 112 -1.36 13.13 1.11
CA SER A 112 -2.71 13.68 1.33
C SER A 112 -3.85 12.99 0.55
N GLU A 113 -3.53 12.10 -0.39
CA GLU A 113 -4.51 11.27 -1.13
C GLU A 113 -4.58 9.81 -0.62
N MET A 114 -3.86 9.45 0.44
CA MET A 114 -3.96 8.10 1.00
C MET A 114 -5.36 7.87 1.58
N GLN A 115 -5.99 6.77 1.16
CA GLN A 115 -7.27 6.30 1.67
C GLN A 115 -7.07 5.00 2.42
N GLU A 116 -7.59 4.92 3.65
CA GLU A 116 -7.64 3.68 4.40
C GLU A 116 -8.73 2.77 3.82
N VAL A 117 -8.37 1.51 3.56
CA VAL A 117 -9.28 0.50 3.00
C VAL A 117 -9.42 -0.66 3.98
N GLU A 118 -10.64 -1.15 4.19
CA GLU A 118 -10.90 -2.22 5.16
C GLU A 118 -10.87 -3.63 4.53
N SER A 119 -10.73 -3.73 3.21
CA SER A 119 -10.86 -4.99 2.46
C SER A 119 -9.74 -5.22 1.46
N PHE A 120 -9.38 -6.49 1.29
CA PHE A 120 -8.39 -6.89 0.28
C PHE A 120 -8.88 -6.60 -1.14
N ASP A 121 -10.16 -6.82 -1.45
CA ASP A 121 -10.72 -6.60 -2.79
C ASP A 121 -10.53 -5.15 -3.25
N GLU A 122 -10.72 -4.19 -2.34
CA GLU A 122 -10.51 -2.76 -2.62
C GLU A 122 -9.03 -2.44 -2.83
N ALA A 123 -8.16 -2.91 -1.93
CA ALA A 123 -6.71 -2.73 -2.05
C ALA A 123 -6.16 -3.31 -3.35
N VAL A 124 -6.59 -4.52 -3.71
CA VAL A 124 -6.18 -5.22 -4.94
C VAL A 124 -6.64 -4.45 -6.17
N LEU A 125 -7.88 -3.96 -6.19
CA LEU A 125 -8.37 -3.16 -7.31
C LEU A 125 -7.55 -1.87 -7.49
N SER A 126 -7.25 -1.17 -6.40
CA SER A 126 -6.39 0.02 -6.39
C SER A 126 -4.99 -0.27 -6.95
N ILE A 127 -4.33 -1.34 -6.47
CA ILE A 127 -3.01 -1.76 -6.99
C ILE A 127 -3.08 -2.02 -8.49
N LEU A 128 -4.10 -2.74 -8.96
CA LEU A 128 -4.25 -3.11 -10.38
C LEU A 128 -4.54 -1.91 -11.30
N ILE A 129 -5.02 -0.78 -10.77
CA ILE A 129 -5.18 0.46 -11.55
C ILE A 129 -3.96 1.39 -11.47
N GLY A 130 -2.88 0.95 -10.81
CA GLY A 130 -1.60 1.64 -10.72
C GLY A 130 -1.39 2.46 -9.44
N GLU A 131 -2.31 2.36 -8.48
CA GLU A 131 -2.12 2.93 -7.14
C GLU A 131 -1.15 2.06 -6.32
N THR A 132 -0.73 2.59 -5.19
CA THR A 132 0.23 1.94 -4.29
C THR A 132 -0.45 1.62 -2.97
N ALA A 133 -0.36 0.37 -2.52
CA ALA A 133 -0.80 -0.01 -1.19
C ALA A 133 0.37 0.07 -0.21
N LEU A 134 0.10 0.62 0.98
CA LEU A 134 1.01 0.66 2.11
C LEU A 134 0.39 -0.16 3.25
N ILE A 135 1.15 -1.10 3.81
CA ILE A 135 0.74 -1.93 4.94
C ILE A 135 1.74 -1.75 6.07
N LEU A 136 1.25 -1.44 7.28
CA LEU A 136 2.02 -1.17 8.50
C LEU A 136 1.62 -2.14 9.63
#